data_AF-A0A944CXP2-F1
#
_entry.id   AF-A0A944CXP2-F1
#
_cell.length_a   1.000
_cell.length_b   1.000
_cell.length_c   1.000
_cell.angle_alpha   90.00
_cell.angle_beta   90.00
_cell.angle_gamma   90.00
#
_symmetry.space_group_name_H-M   'P 1'
#
loop_
_entity.id
_entity.type
_entity.pdbx_description
1 polymer ?
#
loop_
_entity_poly.entity_id
_entity_poly.type
_entity_poly.pdbx_seq_one_letter_code
_entity_poly.pdbx_strand_id
1 'polypeptide(L)'
;MDNQLIKPETLIQQFVMFTVAMLIALPLILFGIEIVKASDPYVKSVLSLQGNPVQGKAIFQINCAGCHGLEGNGLVGPSLHEISKYKSRYGLIHQVTSGETPPMPKFQPSIQEMADLLSYLESL
;
A
#
# COMPACT_ATOMS: atom_id res chain seq x y z
N MET A 1 -59.47 -0.16 -10.88
CA MET A 1 -58.39 0.84 -10.97
C MET A 1 -57.69 0.75 -9.64
N ASP A 2 -56.88 -0.28 -9.48
CA ASP A 2 -56.45 -0.71 -8.15
C ASP A 2 -55.10 -0.08 -7.89
N ASN A 3 -55.17 1.11 -7.30
CA ASN A 3 -54.03 1.85 -6.83
C ASN A 3 -53.44 1.11 -5.62
N GLN A 4 -52.54 0.16 -5.89
CA GLN A 4 -51.79 -0.56 -4.86
C GLN A 4 -50.84 0.41 -4.17
N LEU A 5 -51.37 1.15 -3.21
CA LEU A 5 -50.60 1.88 -2.22
C LEU A 5 -49.75 0.86 -1.44
N ILE A 6 -48.44 0.95 -1.66
CA ILE A 6 -47.42 0.16 -1.01
C ILE A 6 -47.67 0.20 0.51
N LYS A 7 -47.87 -0.96 1.15
CA LYS A 7 -48.12 -1.03 2.60
C LYS A 7 -46.86 -0.60 3.36
N PRO A 8 -46.99 0.12 4.49
CA PRO A 8 -45.84 0.64 5.24
C PRO A 8 -44.86 -0.46 5.69
N GLU A 9 -45.36 -1.67 5.94
CA GLU A 9 -44.54 -2.83 6.30
C GLU A 9 -43.59 -3.28 5.17
N THR A 10 -44.01 -3.19 3.91
CA THR A 10 -43.17 -3.57 2.76
C THR A 10 -42.09 -2.53 2.48
N LEU A 11 -42.36 -1.25 2.77
CA LEU A 11 -41.34 -0.19 2.72
C LEU A 11 -40.25 -0.42 3.78
N ILE A 12 -40.64 -0.72 5.02
CA ILE A 12 -39.69 -1.02 6.10
C ILE A 12 -38.83 -2.24 5.75
N GLN A 13 -39.45 -3.32 5.22
CA GLN A 13 -38.71 -4.51 4.77
C GLN A 13 -37.72 -4.20 3.65
N GLN A 14 -38.09 -3.36 2.67
CA GLN A 14 -37.19 -2.93 1.61
C GLN A 14 -36.00 -2.14 2.18
N PHE A 15 -36.24 -1.17 3.07
CA PHE A 15 -35.16 -0.41 3.71
C PHE A 15 -34.22 -1.32 4.53
N VAL A 16 -34.76 -2.28 5.28
CA VAL A 16 -33.96 -3.27 6.03
C VAL A 16 -33.14 -4.13 5.07
N MET A 17 -33.70 -4.60 3.96
CA MET A 17 -32.93 -5.36 2.98
C MET A 17 -31.82 -4.53 2.32
N PHE A 18 -32.10 -3.28 1.95
CA PHE A 18 -31.09 -2.39 1.36
C PHE A 18 -29.95 -2.09 2.34
N THR A 19 -30.27 -1.82 3.61
CA THR A 19 -29.26 -1.56 4.64
C THR A 19 -28.38 -2.79 4.90
N VAL A 20 -28.97 -3.97 5.04
CA VAL A 20 -28.22 -5.23 5.18
C VAL A 20 -27.36 -5.51 3.94
N ALA A 21 -27.90 -5.32 2.74
CA ALA A 21 -27.14 -5.51 1.51
C ALA A 21 -25.95 -4.55 1.42
N MET A 22 -26.11 -3.27 1.81
CA MET A 22 -25.00 -2.32 1.84
C MET A 22 -23.94 -2.69 2.89
N LEU A 23 -24.35 -3.11 4.09
CA LEU A 23 -23.44 -3.54 5.16
C LEU A 23 -22.60 -4.75 4.76
N ILE A 24 -23.08 -5.59 3.84
CA ILE A 24 -22.33 -6.74 3.30
C ILE A 24 -21.52 -6.34 2.06
N ALA A 25 -22.13 -5.63 1.11
CA ALA A 25 -21.48 -5.28 -0.16
C ALA A 25 -20.31 -4.32 0.03
N LEU A 26 -20.44 -3.33 0.91
CA LEU A 26 -19.39 -2.33 1.15
C LEU A 26 -18.06 -2.97 1.62
N PRO A 27 -18.02 -3.79 2.69
CA PRO A 27 -16.77 -4.43 3.10
C PRO A 27 -16.24 -5.42 2.06
N LEU A 28 -17.11 -6.14 1.32
CA LEU A 28 -16.67 -7.01 0.23
C LEU A 28 -15.99 -6.24 -0.90
N ILE A 29 -16.51 -5.07 -1.27
CA ILE A 29 -15.91 -4.18 -2.27
C ILE A 29 -14.56 -3.66 -1.77
N LEU A 30 -14.48 -3.17 -0.53
CA LEU A 30 -13.22 -2.70 0.06
C LEU A 30 -12.16 -3.81 0.10
N PHE A 31 -12.55 -5.02 0.51
CA PHE A 31 -11.67 -6.18 0.54
C PHE A 31 -11.23 -6.61 -0.87
N GLY A 32 -12.14 -6.60 -1.84
CA GLY A 32 -11.83 -6.89 -3.24
C GLY A 32 -10.81 -5.93 -3.84
N ILE A 33 -10.90 -4.64 -3.50
CA ILE A 33 -9.92 -3.62 -3.94
C ILE A 33 -8.52 -3.94 -3.42
N GLU A 34 -8.40 -4.31 -2.14
CA GLU A 34 -7.11 -4.67 -1.55
C GLU A 34 -6.51 -5.95 -2.18
N ILE A 35 -7.33 -6.94 -2.53
CA ILE A 35 -6.88 -8.14 -3.26
C ILE A 35 -6.31 -7.77 -4.64
N VAL A 36 -7.00 -6.90 -5.39
CA VAL A 36 -6.56 -6.48 -6.73
C VAL A 36 -5.23 -5.74 -6.64
N LYS A 37 -5.07 -4.84 -5.67
CA LYS A 37 -3.81 -4.11 -5.42
C LYS A 37 -2.65 -5.02 -5.06
N ALA A 38 -2.89 -6.06 -4.25
CA ALA A 38 -1.88 -7.05 -3.88
C ALA A 38 -1.50 -8.01 -5.03
N SER A 39 -2.28 -8.01 -6.12
CA SER A 39 -2.06 -8.89 -7.28
C SER A 39 -1.06 -8.33 -8.31
N ASP A 40 -0.42 -7.19 -8.03
CA ASP A 40 0.62 -6.63 -8.89
C ASP A 40 1.78 -7.64 -9.06
N PRO A 41 2.09 -8.09 -10.30
CA PRO A 41 3.15 -9.06 -10.55
C PRO A 41 4.53 -8.62 -10.08
N TYR A 42 4.84 -7.32 -10.15
CA TYR A 42 6.10 -6.77 -9.67
C TYR A 42 6.19 -6.92 -8.16
N VAL A 43 5.18 -6.45 -7.43
CA VAL A 43 5.12 -6.55 -5.97
C VAL A 43 5.22 -8.01 -5.52
N LYS A 44 4.45 -8.91 -6.14
CA LYS A 44 4.50 -10.34 -5.83
C LYS A 44 5.90 -10.92 -6.03
N SER A 45 6.56 -10.55 -7.12
CA SER A 45 7.91 -11.02 -7.42
C SER A 45 8.92 -10.49 -6.40
N VAL A 46 8.88 -9.19 -6.08
CA VAL A 46 9.75 -8.57 -5.06
C VAL A 46 9.59 -9.25 -3.70
N LEU A 47 8.35 -9.45 -3.26
CA LEU A 47 8.05 -10.05 -1.95
C LEU A 47 8.44 -11.54 -1.86
N SER A 48 8.56 -12.22 -3.00
CA SER A 48 9.00 -13.62 -3.06
C SER A 48 10.52 -13.80 -2.98
N LEU A 49 11.30 -12.72 -3.11
CA LEU A 49 12.76 -12.77 -3.05
C LEU A 49 13.29 -12.46 -1.65
N GLN A 50 14.37 -13.15 -1.29
CA GLN A 50 15.21 -12.76 -0.17
C GLN A 50 16.16 -11.66 -0.64
N GLY A 51 16.09 -10.49 -0.01
CA GLY A 51 17.00 -9.40 -0.34
C GLY A 51 18.31 -9.46 0.45
N ASN A 52 19.32 -8.79 -0.09
CA ASN A 52 20.62 -8.57 0.51
C ASN A 52 20.72 -7.13 1.07
N PRO A 53 20.77 -6.93 2.39
CA PRO A 53 20.81 -5.59 2.99
C PRO A 53 22.08 -4.80 2.66
N VAL A 54 23.19 -5.48 2.30
CA VAL A 54 24.43 -4.78 1.88
C VAL A 54 24.23 -4.13 0.52
N GLN A 55 23.59 -4.83 -0.42
CA GLN A 55 23.23 -4.25 -1.72
C GLN A 55 22.14 -3.20 -1.56
N GLY A 56 21.16 -3.45 -0.68
CA GLY A 56 20.12 -2.48 -0.34
C GLY A 56 20.67 -1.16 0.18
N LYS A 57 21.70 -1.22 1.03
CA LYS A 57 22.41 -0.02 1.52
C LYS A 57 23.07 0.75 0.39
N ALA A 58 23.73 0.07 -0.55
CA ALA A 58 24.35 0.74 -1.70
C ALA A 58 23.29 1.45 -2.57
N ILE A 59 22.17 0.79 -2.85
CA ILE A 59 21.03 1.35 -3.59
C ILE A 59 20.49 2.59 -2.85
N PHE A 60 20.29 2.48 -1.54
CA PHE A 60 19.81 3.57 -0.69
C PHE A 60 20.76 4.78 -0.73
N GLN A 61 22.06 4.55 -0.61
CA GLN A 61 23.07 5.62 -0.63
C GLN A 61 23.10 6.37 -1.95
N ILE A 62 22.89 5.68 -3.08
CA ILE A 62 22.89 6.28 -4.41
C ILE A 62 21.60 7.07 -4.67
N ASN A 63 20.45 6.52 -4.28
CA ASN A 63 19.15 7.02 -4.75
C ASN A 63 18.32 7.77 -3.70
N CYS A 64 18.53 7.50 -2.40
CA CYS A 64 17.63 7.93 -1.32
C CYS A 64 18.32 8.84 -0.31
N ALA A 65 19.61 8.60 -0.04
CA ALA A 65 20.35 9.30 1.01
C ALA A 65 20.47 10.81 0.79
N GLY A 66 20.41 11.28 -0.47
CA GLY A 66 20.41 12.72 -0.77
C GLY A 66 19.27 13.49 -0.09
N CYS A 67 18.13 12.83 0.17
CA CYS A 67 17.00 13.43 0.88
C CYS A 67 16.81 12.86 2.29
N HIS A 68 17.11 11.57 2.51
CA HIS A 68 16.85 10.89 3.78
C HIS A 68 18.09 10.75 4.68
N GLY A 69 19.24 11.32 4.29
CA GLY A 69 20.51 11.21 5.02
C GLY A 69 21.24 9.90 4.73
N LEU A 70 22.57 9.88 4.91
CA LEU A 70 23.43 8.72 4.60
C LEU A 70 23.07 7.47 5.41
N GLU A 71 22.55 7.66 6.62
CA GLU A 71 22.14 6.59 7.53
C GLU A 71 20.61 6.49 7.65
N GLY A 72 19.84 7.24 6.85
CA GLY A 72 18.38 7.26 6.97
C GLY A 72 17.85 8.13 8.11
N ASN A 73 18.69 8.98 8.71
CA ASN A 73 18.35 9.85 9.84
C ASN A 73 17.47 11.06 9.47
N GLY A 74 17.17 11.26 8.19
CA GLY A 74 16.41 12.39 7.66
C GLY A 74 17.26 13.61 7.33
N LEU A 75 16.86 14.36 6.31
CA LEU A 75 17.47 15.64 5.93
C LEU A 75 16.41 16.57 5.34
N VAL A 76 16.04 16.33 4.08
CA VAL A 76 14.92 17.00 3.40
C VAL A 76 13.66 16.14 3.55
N GLY A 77 13.82 14.83 3.34
CA GLY A 77 12.82 13.81 3.67
C GLY A 77 12.89 13.41 5.14
N PRO A 78 11.84 12.79 5.68
CA PRO A 78 11.80 12.33 7.06
C PRO A 78 12.86 11.27 7.35
N SER A 79 13.14 11.05 8.64
CA SER A 79 13.87 9.87 9.09
C SER A 79 13.14 8.59 8.68
N LEU A 80 13.92 7.58 8.33
CA LEU A 80 13.45 6.24 7.96
C LEU A 80 13.82 5.19 9.00
N HIS A 81 14.38 5.59 10.14
CA HIS A 81 14.57 4.66 11.26
C HIS A 81 13.23 4.10 11.72
N GLU A 82 13.21 2.80 11.98
CA GLU A 82 12.03 2.04 12.37
C GLU A 82 10.86 2.13 11.38
N ILE A 83 11.12 2.43 10.10
CA ILE A 83 10.06 2.62 9.09
C ILE A 83 9.17 1.38 8.96
N SER A 84 9.72 0.19 9.21
CA SER A 84 8.99 -1.08 9.21
C SER A 84 7.94 -1.20 10.30
N LYS A 85 7.96 -0.37 11.35
CA LYS A 85 6.88 -0.26 12.33
C LYS A 85 5.64 0.46 11.78
N TYR A 86 5.84 1.32 10.78
CA TYR A 86 4.79 2.21 10.25
C TYR A 86 4.32 1.82 8.85
N LYS A 87 5.16 1.13 8.08
CA LYS A 87 4.84 0.66 6.72
C LYS A 87 5.20 -0.81 6.56
N SER A 88 4.28 -1.57 5.97
CA SER A 88 4.55 -2.92 5.51
C SER A 88 5.50 -2.90 4.30
N ARG A 89 6.11 -4.05 3.96
CA ARG A 89 6.91 -4.18 2.72
C ARG A 89 6.12 -3.73 1.48
N TYR A 90 4.84 -4.09 1.39
CA TYR A 90 3.94 -3.59 0.35
C TYR A 90 3.85 -2.06 0.34
N GLY A 91 3.59 -1.45 1.49
CA GLY A 91 3.49 0.00 1.63
C GLY A 91 4.79 0.73 1.31
N LEU A 92 5.94 0.11 1.59
CA LEU A 92 7.26 0.61 1.21
C LEU A 92 7.46 0.54 -0.31
N ILE A 93 7.13 -0.58 -0.95
CA ILE A 93 7.20 -0.71 -2.41
C ILE A 93 6.36 0.39 -3.06
N HIS A 94 5.11 0.56 -2.62
CA HIS A 94 4.21 1.58 -3.13
C HIS A 94 4.77 3.00 -2.91
N GLN A 95 5.30 3.30 -1.72
CA GLN A 95 5.89 4.61 -1.43
C GLN A 95 7.05 4.94 -2.39
N VAL A 96 7.86 3.95 -2.74
CA VAL A 96 9.02 4.12 -3.63
C VAL A 96 8.60 4.24 -5.09
N THR A 97 7.54 3.52 -5.52
CA THR A 97 7.16 3.44 -6.93
C THR A 97 5.99 4.33 -7.35
N SER A 98 5.21 4.90 -6.42
CA SER A 98 4.01 5.68 -6.77
C SER A 98 4.35 7.11 -7.22
N GLY A 99 5.32 7.75 -6.57
CA GLY A 99 5.63 9.18 -6.79
C GLY A 99 4.56 10.13 -6.24
N GLU A 100 3.67 9.65 -5.37
CA GLU A 100 2.54 10.42 -4.83
C GLU A 100 2.94 11.38 -3.69
N THR A 101 4.22 11.42 -3.29
CA THR A 101 4.71 12.26 -2.18
C THR A 101 5.77 13.27 -2.64
N PRO A 102 5.45 14.29 -3.46
CA PRO A 102 6.42 15.32 -3.85
C PRO A 102 7.05 16.01 -2.62
N PRO A 103 8.36 16.36 -2.65
CA PRO A 103 9.25 16.31 -3.81
C PRO A 103 9.89 14.92 -4.06
N MET A 104 9.52 13.86 -3.32
CA MET A 104 10.05 12.51 -3.54
C MET A 104 9.68 12.03 -4.95
N PRO A 105 10.66 11.75 -5.83
CA PRO A 105 10.37 11.30 -7.18
C PRO A 105 9.87 9.85 -7.19
N LYS A 106 9.32 9.44 -8.31
CA LYS A 106 9.02 8.03 -8.59
C LYS A 106 10.30 7.28 -8.93
N PHE A 107 10.58 6.19 -8.22
CA PHE A 107 11.66 5.27 -8.55
C PHE A 107 11.13 3.98 -9.19
N GLN A 108 11.98 3.30 -9.97
CA GLN A 108 11.65 2.05 -10.66
C GLN A 108 12.78 1.03 -10.53
N PRO A 109 13.16 0.62 -9.31
CA PRO A 109 14.16 -0.41 -9.11
C PRO A 109 13.70 -1.74 -9.70
N SER A 110 14.65 -2.54 -10.20
CA SER A 110 14.37 -3.92 -10.59
C SER A 110 13.86 -4.75 -9.41
N ILE A 111 13.35 -5.95 -9.70
CA ILE A 111 12.74 -6.82 -8.68
C ILE A 111 13.74 -7.15 -7.56
N GLN A 112 14.99 -7.49 -7.91
CA GLN A 112 16.03 -7.79 -6.93
C GLN A 112 16.47 -6.53 -6.17
N GLU A 113 16.68 -5.41 -6.86
CA GLU A 113 17.08 -4.15 -6.22
C GLU A 113 16.05 -3.68 -5.19
N MET A 114 14.76 -3.82 -5.48
CA MET A 114 13.71 -3.49 -4.51
C MET A 114 13.75 -4.46 -3.32
N ALA A 115 13.92 -5.77 -3.54
CA ALA A 115 14.00 -6.73 -2.45
C ALA A 115 15.20 -6.45 -1.52
N ASP A 116 16.35 -6.11 -2.11
CA ASP A 116 17.57 -5.70 -1.42
C ASP A 116 17.34 -4.41 -0.62
N LEU A 117 16.76 -3.39 -1.25
CA LEU A 117 16.41 -2.11 -0.62
C LEU A 117 15.48 -2.31 0.58
N LEU A 118 14.42 -3.11 0.44
CA LEU A 118 13.50 -3.42 1.54
C LEU A 118 14.24 -4.07 2.71
N SER A 119 15.14 -5.01 2.43
CA SER A 119 15.91 -5.70 3.48
C SER A 119 16.83 -4.74 4.24
N TYR A 120 17.36 -3.71 3.58
CA TYR A 120 18.10 -2.65 4.26
C TYR A 120 17.17 -1.73 5.07
N LEU A 121 16.05 -1.30 4.51
CA LEU A 121 15.08 -0.44 5.21
C LEU A 121 14.51 -1.12 6.46
N GLU A 122 14.41 -2.45 6.48
CA GLU A 122 14.02 -3.23 7.66
C GLU A 122 15.07 -3.23 8.78
N SER A 123 16.32 -2.90 8.47
CA SER A 123 17.42 -2.81 9.45
C SER A 123 17.61 -1.41 10.04
N LEU A 124 16.91 -0.41 9.50
CA LEU A 124 16.88 0.98 9.99
C LEU A 124 15.87 1.15 11.12
#